data_AF-A0A023WY29-F1
#
_entry.id   AF-A0A023WY29-F1
#
_cell.length_a   1.000
_cell.length_b   1.000
_cell.length_c   1.000
_cell.angle_alpha   90.00
_cell.angle_beta   90.00
_cell.angle_gamma   90.00
#
_symmetry.space_group_name_H-M   'P 1'
#
loop_
_entity.id
_entity.type
_entity.pdbx_description
1 polymer ?
#
loop_
_entity_poly.entity_id
_entity_poly.type
_entity_poly.pdbx_seq_one_letter_code
_entity_poly.pdbx_strand_id
1 'polypeptide(L)'
;MDYPKSVPGVGLVDGKFVDENQVTGEPGSLIPAAWGNAVTAEIMAVISGAGLSPSEGDNEQLRQAISGLIGKATVDFGLGSLSLPLLASVNDQAISSGLYRVAAAAIGLPIAEPGFVDIRREDDGKISQRYYSRTSDRAFFRRANGSFGPWLEKLHAGNLGSATEMATGTSTSKPPSIAAVMSLFAKRSFAADDFVRIPDVPGGLIVQWGRSPNVAADATREVIFPVAFPNACRGMLACLQSAVAGTNPVAVYAAPTSLSAGQVVRDVATSPYAAGEIVYLAFGN
;
A
#
# COMPACT_ATOMS: atom_id res chain seq x y z
N MET A 1 -46.08 4.93 26.21
CA MET A 1 -46.85 4.46 27.35
C MET A 1 -46.54 5.29 28.58
N ASP A 2 -47.57 5.93 29.15
CA ASP A 2 -47.60 6.63 30.45
C ASP A 2 -48.64 5.91 31.36
N TYR A 3 -48.81 6.36 32.61
CA TYR A 3 -49.85 5.86 33.51
C TYR A 3 -51.26 5.94 32.89
N PRO A 4 -52.17 4.99 33.21
CA PRO A 4 -53.50 4.90 32.61
C PRO A 4 -54.49 5.93 33.19
N LYS A 5 -54.23 7.22 32.99
CA LYS A 5 -55.01 8.35 33.51
C LYS A 5 -56.40 8.46 32.86
N SER A 6 -56.55 7.96 31.63
CA SER A 6 -57.81 8.00 30.87
C SER A 6 -58.77 6.87 31.23
N VAL A 7 -58.30 5.81 31.90
CA VAL A 7 -59.12 4.66 32.28
C VAL A 7 -59.89 4.95 33.56
N PRO A 8 -61.24 4.97 33.54
CA PRO A 8 -62.04 5.26 34.73
C PRO A 8 -61.87 4.17 35.80
N GLY A 9 -61.88 4.58 37.07
CA GLY A 9 -61.89 3.64 38.20
C GLY A 9 -60.56 2.93 38.48
N VAL A 10 -59.45 3.35 37.85
CA VAL A 10 -58.12 2.77 38.12
C VAL A 10 -57.58 3.12 39.50
N GLY A 11 -58.12 4.14 40.16
CA GLY A 11 -57.73 4.53 41.52
C GLY A 11 -56.35 5.19 41.58
N LEU A 12 -56.01 6.03 40.60
CA LEU A 12 -54.77 6.81 40.60
C LEU A 12 -54.91 8.06 41.48
N VAL A 13 -53.86 8.39 42.23
CA VAL A 13 -53.72 9.67 42.93
C VAL A 13 -52.46 10.35 42.41
N ASP A 14 -52.56 11.62 42.05
CA ASP A 14 -51.49 12.40 41.39
C ASP A 14 -50.87 11.71 40.15
N GLY A 15 -51.69 10.92 39.45
CA GLY A 15 -51.27 10.19 38.25
C GLY A 15 -50.41 8.96 38.52
N LYS A 16 -50.38 8.44 39.75
CA LYS A 16 -49.68 7.20 40.14
C LYS A 16 -50.62 6.23 40.84
N PHE A 17 -50.25 4.96 40.85
CA PHE A 17 -50.98 3.94 41.60
C PHE A 17 -50.78 4.16 43.11
N VAL A 18 -51.83 3.94 43.90
CA VAL A 18 -51.84 4.02 45.37
C VAL A 18 -52.54 2.80 45.95
N ASP A 19 -52.07 2.31 47.09
CA ASP A 19 -52.74 1.19 47.78
C ASP A 19 -53.96 1.68 48.56
N GLU A 20 -54.87 0.77 48.91
CA GLU A 20 -56.06 1.09 49.68
C GLU A 20 -55.69 1.65 51.07
N ASN A 21 -56.39 2.71 51.48
CA ASN A 21 -56.22 3.26 52.81
C ASN A 21 -57.20 2.61 53.79
N GLN A 22 -56.70 1.62 54.53
CA GLN A 22 -57.48 0.86 55.52
C GLN A 22 -58.05 1.70 56.67
N VAL A 23 -57.51 2.91 56.89
CA VAL A 23 -57.91 3.80 57.99
C VAL A 23 -59.02 4.76 57.57
N THR A 24 -58.97 5.27 56.33
CA THR A 24 -59.98 6.22 55.80
C THR A 24 -61.04 5.53 54.94
N GLY A 25 -60.85 4.26 54.58
CA GLY A 25 -61.74 3.50 53.70
C GLY A 25 -61.67 3.93 52.23
N GLU A 26 -60.64 4.68 51.85
CA GLU A 26 -60.45 5.14 50.47
C GLU A 26 -60.00 3.96 49.58
N PRO A 27 -60.73 3.66 48.49
CA PRO A 27 -60.37 2.59 47.58
C PRO A 27 -59.01 2.82 46.93
N GLY A 28 -58.16 1.79 46.94
CA GLY A 28 -56.87 1.80 46.26
C GLY A 28 -56.97 1.55 44.75
N SER A 29 -55.82 1.56 44.10
CA SER A 29 -55.65 1.19 42.72
C SER A 29 -56.02 -0.28 42.44
N LEU A 30 -56.39 -0.58 41.20
CA LEU A 30 -56.72 -1.94 40.75
C LEU A 30 -55.55 -2.93 40.83
N ILE A 31 -54.32 -2.43 40.92
CA ILE A 31 -53.09 -3.21 41.02
C ILE A 31 -52.25 -2.70 42.20
N PRO A 32 -51.36 -3.53 42.78
CA PRO A 32 -50.46 -3.09 43.84
C PRO A 32 -49.62 -1.90 43.42
N ALA A 33 -49.65 -0.83 44.21
CA ALA A 33 -49.05 0.44 43.86
C ALA A 33 -47.54 0.33 43.64
N ALA A 34 -46.85 -0.38 44.53
CA ALA A 34 -45.41 -0.58 44.45
C ALA A 34 -44.99 -1.22 43.12
N TRP A 35 -45.69 -2.28 42.69
CA TRP A 35 -45.38 -2.98 41.45
C TRP A 35 -45.74 -2.14 40.21
N GLY A 36 -46.96 -1.58 40.18
CA GLY A 36 -47.43 -0.79 39.04
C GLY A 36 -46.56 0.43 38.78
N ASN A 37 -46.22 1.18 39.84
CA ASN A 37 -45.37 2.36 39.73
C ASN A 37 -43.95 2.00 39.27
N ALA A 38 -43.37 0.89 39.78
CA ALA A 38 -42.03 0.48 39.39
C ALA A 38 -41.94 0.11 37.90
N VAL A 39 -42.87 -0.72 37.40
CA VAL A 39 -42.88 -1.13 36.00
C VAL A 39 -43.14 0.06 35.07
N THR A 40 -44.11 0.91 35.39
CA THR A 40 -44.41 2.10 34.57
C THR A 40 -43.24 3.08 34.57
N ALA A 41 -42.55 3.28 35.70
CA ALA A 41 -41.38 4.15 35.77
C ALA A 41 -40.21 3.64 34.92
N GLU A 42 -39.90 2.34 34.93
CA GLU A 42 -38.85 1.75 34.08
C GLU A 42 -39.13 1.95 32.59
N ILE A 43 -40.37 1.71 32.16
CA ILE A 43 -40.80 1.92 30.77
C ILE A 43 -40.69 3.40 30.39
N MET A 44 -41.16 4.30 31.25
CA MET A 44 -41.05 5.75 31.02
C MET A 44 -39.60 6.23 30.98
N ALA A 45 -38.70 5.65 31.78
CA ALA A 45 -37.28 5.98 31.78
C ALA A 45 -36.62 5.60 30.44
N VAL A 46 -36.95 4.43 29.87
CA VAL A 46 -36.47 4.03 28.54
C VAL A 46 -37.00 4.97 27.44
N ILE A 47 -38.29 5.30 27.48
CA ILE A 47 -38.92 6.21 26.51
C ILE A 47 -38.30 7.61 26.59
N SER A 48 -38.17 8.15 27.80
CA SER A 48 -37.59 9.48 28.04
C SER A 48 -36.10 9.51 27.72
N GLY A 49 -35.36 8.44 28.05
CA GLY A 49 -33.94 8.29 27.71
C GLY A 49 -33.69 8.20 26.20
N ALA A 50 -34.66 7.73 25.43
CA ALA A 50 -34.63 7.81 23.97
C ALA A 50 -34.94 9.21 23.41
N GLY A 51 -35.42 10.14 24.25
CA GLY A 51 -35.83 11.50 23.88
C GLY A 51 -37.30 11.62 23.47
N LEU A 52 -38.12 10.61 23.74
CA LEU A 52 -39.55 10.62 23.47
C LEU A 52 -40.33 11.04 24.72
N SER A 53 -41.47 11.70 24.56
CA SER A 53 -42.36 12.01 25.68
C SER A 53 -43.35 10.86 25.90
N PRO A 54 -43.42 10.27 27.11
CA PRO A 54 -44.40 9.24 27.42
C PRO A 54 -45.84 9.71 27.15
N SER A 55 -46.60 8.89 26.44
CA SER A 55 -48.01 9.09 26.13
C SER A 55 -48.77 7.81 26.48
N GLU A 56 -49.87 7.97 27.21
CA GLU A 56 -50.78 6.88 27.59
C GLU A 56 -51.39 6.21 26.35
N GLY A 57 -51.76 6.99 25.34
CA GLY A 57 -52.43 6.51 24.13
C GLY A 57 -51.52 5.81 23.11
N ASP A 58 -50.21 5.72 23.39
CA ASP A 58 -49.24 5.16 22.46
C ASP A 58 -48.50 3.95 23.07
N ASN A 59 -48.95 2.76 22.65
CA ASN A 59 -48.38 1.46 23.04
C ASN A 59 -47.14 1.07 22.22
N GLU A 60 -46.76 1.90 21.25
CA GLU A 60 -45.66 1.65 20.33
C GLU A 60 -44.36 2.33 20.80
N GLN A 61 -44.45 3.26 21.75
CA GLN A 61 -43.31 4.06 22.24
C GLN A 61 -42.16 3.25 22.81
N LEU A 62 -42.41 2.12 23.48
CA LEU A 62 -41.32 1.30 24.03
C LEU A 62 -40.48 0.68 22.90
N ARG A 63 -41.14 0.16 21.84
CA ARG A 63 -40.44 -0.37 20.68
C ARG A 63 -39.72 0.74 19.91
N GLN A 64 -40.34 1.91 19.75
CA GLN A 64 -39.70 3.07 19.14
C GLN A 64 -38.46 3.52 19.92
N ALA A 65 -38.56 3.60 21.25
CA ALA A 65 -37.45 3.97 22.13
C ALA A 65 -36.28 2.98 22.01
N ILE A 66 -36.54 1.68 22.12
CA ILE A 66 -35.52 0.64 21.97
C ILE A 66 -34.90 0.68 20.57
N SER A 67 -35.71 0.80 19.51
CA SER A 67 -35.21 0.90 18.14
C SER A 67 -34.33 2.13 17.93
N GLY A 68 -34.69 3.26 18.54
CA GLY A 68 -33.90 4.50 18.50
C GLY A 68 -32.59 4.41 19.28
N LEU A 69 -32.62 3.79 20.47
CA LEU A 69 -31.42 3.55 21.28
C LEU A 69 -30.44 2.59 20.58
N ILE A 70 -30.95 1.49 20.00
CA ILE A 70 -30.15 0.55 19.21
C ILE A 70 -29.61 1.23 17.94
N GLY A 71 -30.44 2.01 17.24
CA GLY A 71 -30.04 2.75 16.05
C GLY A 71 -28.91 3.74 16.32
N LYS A 72 -28.91 4.40 17.49
CA LYS A 72 -27.80 5.26 17.93
C LYS A 72 -26.52 4.45 18.20
N ALA A 73 -26.63 3.23 18.72
CA ALA A 73 -25.48 2.36 19.00
C ALA A 73 -24.87 1.72 17.74
N THR A 74 -25.65 1.45 16.69
CA THR A 74 -25.14 0.83 15.45
C THR A 74 -24.34 1.77 14.56
N VAL A 75 -24.47 3.10 14.74
CA VAL A 75 -23.68 4.09 13.99
C VAL A 75 -22.19 4.07 14.36
N ASP A 76 -21.83 3.51 15.53
CA ASP A 76 -20.44 3.41 15.99
C ASP A 76 -19.63 2.29 15.31
N PHE A 77 -20.28 1.30 14.69
CA PHE A 77 -19.60 0.20 13.98
C PHE A 77 -19.98 0.20 12.51
N GLY A 78 -19.49 1.21 11.79
CA GLY A 78 -19.73 1.42 10.37
C GLY A 78 -19.42 0.17 9.52
N LEU A 79 -20.48 -0.54 9.10
CA LEU A 79 -20.62 -1.36 7.89
C LEU A 79 -22.06 -1.93 7.81
N GLY A 80 -23.09 -1.09 7.90
CA GLY A 80 -24.49 -1.56 7.91
C GLY A 80 -25.58 -0.61 7.37
N SER A 81 -25.22 0.62 6.99
CA SER A 81 -26.17 1.55 6.35
C SER A 81 -25.94 1.57 4.85
N LEU A 82 -26.99 1.35 4.05
CA LEU A 82 -26.97 1.52 2.58
C LEU A 82 -26.58 2.96 2.16
N SER A 83 -26.62 3.91 3.10
CA SER A 83 -26.14 5.28 2.92
C SER A 83 -25.11 5.62 3.99
N LEU A 84 -23.83 5.52 3.65
CA LEU A 84 -22.79 6.17 4.45
C LEU A 84 -23.06 7.69 4.49
N PRO A 85 -22.97 8.34 5.67
CA PRO A 85 -23.17 9.78 5.79
C PRO A 85 -22.17 10.54 4.91
N LEU A 86 -22.68 11.58 4.23
CA LEU A 86 -21.87 12.47 3.39
C LEU A 86 -21.28 13.58 4.28
N LEU A 87 -19.95 13.59 4.43
CA LEU A 87 -19.24 14.63 5.17
C LEU A 87 -18.97 15.85 4.29
N ALA A 88 -19.29 17.04 4.81
CA ALA A 88 -18.94 18.32 4.22
C ALA A 88 -17.50 18.76 4.56
N SER A 89 -16.96 18.30 5.70
CA SER A 89 -15.59 18.55 6.14
C SER A 89 -15.04 17.33 6.84
N VAL A 90 -13.83 16.92 6.47
CA VAL A 90 -13.13 15.83 7.18
C VAL A 90 -12.47 16.32 8.47
N ASN A 91 -12.37 17.63 8.66
CA ASN A 91 -11.74 18.23 9.86
C ASN A 91 -12.74 18.52 10.98
N ASP A 92 -14.03 18.28 10.76
CA ASP A 92 -15.05 18.51 11.78
C ASP A 92 -14.74 17.66 13.03
N GLN A 93 -14.68 18.29 14.21
CA GLN A 93 -14.36 17.61 15.46
C GLN A 93 -15.60 16.95 16.09
N ALA A 94 -16.82 17.34 15.69
CA ALA A 94 -18.06 16.81 16.24
C ALA A 94 -18.44 15.42 15.69
N ILE A 95 -17.82 14.98 14.61
CA ILE A 95 -18.10 13.67 14.00
C ILE A 95 -17.43 12.55 14.81
N SER A 96 -18.11 11.41 14.93
CA SER A 96 -17.58 10.23 15.62
C SER A 96 -16.50 9.50 14.80
N SER A 97 -15.98 8.40 15.36
CA SER A 97 -15.13 7.46 14.60
C SER A 97 -15.99 6.67 13.63
N GLY A 98 -15.51 6.41 12.42
CA GLY A 98 -16.26 5.64 11.42
C GLY A 98 -15.77 5.82 9.99
N LEU A 99 -16.47 5.17 9.06
CA LEU A 99 -16.27 5.30 7.62
C LEU A 99 -17.34 6.23 7.03
N TYR A 100 -16.91 7.22 6.27
CA TYR A 100 -17.76 8.26 5.71
C TYR A 100 -17.57 8.40 4.20
N ARG A 101 -18.60 8.89 3.51
CA ARG A 101 -18.46 9.35 2.12
C ARG A 101 -18.12 10.82 2.10
N VAL A 102 -17.36 11.22 1.08
CA VAL A 102 -17.02 12.63 0.82
C VAL A 102 -17.24 12.94 -0.65
N ALA A 103 -17.73 14.16 -0.93
CA ALA A 103 -17.72 14.72 -2.27
C ALA A 103 -16.38 15.40 -2.55
N ALA A 104 -16.05 15.63 -3.82
CA ALA A 104 -14.83 16.34 -4.22
C ALA A 104 -14.67 17.73 -3.59
N ALA A 105 -15.78 18.36 -3.21
CA ALA A 105 -15.83 19.68 -2.59
C ALA A 105 -15.68 19.66 -1.06
N ALA A 106 -15.53 18.48 -0.42
CA ALA A 106 -15.42 18.42 1.03
C ALA A 106 -14.14 19.13 1.52
N ILE A 107 -14.27 19.90 2.60
CA ILE A 107 -13.17 20.69 3.15
C ILE A 107 -12.15 19.78 3.83
N GLY A 108 -10.86 20.05 3.58
CA GLY A 108 -9.74 19.36 4.23
C GLY A 108 -9.32 18.05 3.54
N LEU A 109 -9.88 17.73 2.38
CA LEU A 109 -9.44 16.60 1.57
C LEU A 109 -8.00 16.80 1.05
N PRO A 110 -7.24 15.70 0.85
CA PRO A 110 -5.92 15.78 0.23
C PRO A 110 -5.98 16.18 -1.24
N ILE A 111 -7.06 15.83 -1.93
CA ILE A 111 -7.30 16.05 -3.35
C ILE A 111 -8.80 16.29 -3.59
N ALA A 112 -9.14 17.04 -4.64
CA ALA A 112 -10.53 17.36 -4.99
C ALA A 112 -11.20 16.22 -5.77
N GLU A 113 -11.29 15.04 -5.15
CA GLU A 113 -11.96 13.85 -5.71
C GLU A 113 -12.99 13.31 -4.71
N PRO A 114 -14.10 12.70 -5.17
CA PRO A 114 -15.03 12.02 -4.28
C PRO A 114 -14.40 10.71 -3.79
N GLY A 115 -14.76 10.31 -2.57
CA GLY A 115 -14.08 9.19 -1.93
C GLY A 115 -14.75 8.68 -0.66
N PHE A 116 -13.98 7.89 0.06
CA PHE A 116 -14.29 7.43 1.41
C PHE A 116 -13.23 7.92 2.38
N VAL A 117 -13.64 8.25 3.60
CA VAL A 117 -12.73 8.62 4.70
C VAL A 117 -13.04 7.76 5.91
N ASP A 118 -12.07 6.97 6.34
CA ASP A 118 -12.08 6.36 7.67
C ASP A 118 -11.46 7.36 8.66
N ILE A 119 -12.18 7.64 9.74
CA ILE A 119 -11.73 8.52 10.82
C ILE A 119 -11.73 7.72 12.11
N ARG A 120 -10.60 7.74 12.82
CA ARG A 120 -10.44 7.14 14.13
C ARG A 120 -9.99 8.17 15.13
N ARG A 121 -10.78 8.37 16.18
CA ARG A 121 -10.49 9.19 17.35
C ARG A 121 -10.23 8.25 18.52
N GLU A 122 -9.16 8.50 19.26
CA GLU A 122 -8.77 7.79 20.48
C GLU A 122 -9.04 8.68 21.70
N ASP A 123 -9.24 8.07 22.87
CA ASP A 123 -9.59 8.78 24.12
C ASP A 123 -8.51 9.77 24.58
N ASP A 124 -7.27 9.58 24.13
CA ASP A 124 -6.13 10.45 24.41
C ASP A 124 -6.02 11.67 23.47
N GLY A 125 -7.04 11.91 22.65
CA GLY A 125 -7.11 13.04 21.72
C GLY A 125 -6.36 12.81 20.40
N LYS A 126 -5.79 11.62 20.18
CA LYS A 126 -5.19 11.28 18.88
C LYS A 126 -6.28 11.01 17.85
N ILE A 127 -6.03 11.50 16.63
CA ILE A 127 -6.92 11.28 15.49
C ILE A 127 -6.09 10.73 14.34
N SER A 128 -6.65 9.79 13.60
CA SER A 128 -6.09 9.35 12.34
C SER A 128 -7.16 9.26 11.26
N GLN A 129 -6.75 9.58 10.03
CA GLN A 129 -7.65 9.63 8.89
C GLN A 129 -7.03 8.92 7.70
N ARG A 130 -7.84 8.13 7.00
CA ARG A 130 -7.47 7.47 5.75
C ARG A 130 -8.49 7.82 4.69
N TYR A 131 -8.04 8.47 3.63
CA TYR A 131 -8.87 8.82 2.48
C TYR A 131 -8.55 7.87 1.33
N TYR A 132 -9.59 7.32 0.70
CA TYR A 132 -9.52 6.49 -0.51
C TYR A 132 -10.35 7.16 -1.60
N SER A 133 -9.72 7.47 -2.73
CA SER A 133 -10.46 8.02 -3.88
C SER A 133 -11.36 6.95 -4.50
N ARG A 134 -12.50 7.39 -5.06
CA ARG A 134 -13.35 6.57 -5.93
C ARG A 134 -13.11 6.81 -7.42
N THR A 135 -12.24 7.77 -7.75
CA THR A 135 -11.95 8.19 -9.13
C THR A 135 -10.56 7.74 -9.57
N SER A 136 -9.63 7.58 -8.62
CA SER A 136 -8.26 7.18 -8.88
C SER A 136 -7.77 6.13 -7.87
N ASP A 137 -6.68 5.44 -8.18
CA ASP A 137 -6.03 4.49 -7.27
C ASP A 137 -5.17 5.19 -6.21
N ARG A 138 -5.70 6.28 -5.64
CA ARG A 138 -4.99 7.14 -4.70
C ARG A 138 -5.51 6.97 -3.30
N ALA A 139 -4.60 6.76 -2.37
CA ALA A 139 -4.91 6.63 -0.95
C ALA A 139 -3.97 7.50 -0.11
N PHE A 140 -4.54 8.17 0.89
CA PHE A 140 -3.84 9.14 1.72
C PHE A 140 -4.08 8.85 3.19
N PHE A 141 -3.09 9.18 3.99
CA PHE A 141 -3.09 8.95 5.42
C PHE A 141 -2.58 10.19 6.15
N ARG A 142 -3.23 10.57 7.25
CA ARG A 142 -2.68 11.55 8.21
C ARG A 142 -3.04 11.23 9.65
N ARG A 143 -2.31 11.84 10.58
CA ARG A 143 -2.52 11.77 12.03
C ARG A 143 -2.58 13.18 12.62
N ALA A 144 -3.25 13.28 13.76
CA ALA A 144 -3.20 14.44 14.64
C ALA A 144 -2.93 13.99 16.08
N ASN A 145 -2.14 14.79 16.79
CA ASN A 145 -2.05 14.81 18.24
C ASN A 145 -2.19 16.28 18.65
N GLY A 146 -3.43 16.73 18.86
CA GLY A 146 -3.79 18.16 18.94
C GLY A 146 -4.05 18.80 17.56
N SER A 147 -3.09 18.79 16.64
CA SER A 147 -3.23 19.36 15.29
C SER A 147 -2.96 18.35 14.17
N PHE A 148 -3.66 18.47 13.04
CA PHE A 148 -3.47 17.58 11.88
C PHE A 148 -2.15 17.86 11.18
N GLY A 149 -1.34 16.80 11.02
CA GLY A 149 -0.22 16.81 10.10
C GLY A 149 -0.68 16.81 8.63
N PRO A 150 0.27 16.96 7.68
CA PRO A 150 -0.05 16.91 6.26
C PRO A 150 -0.57 15.53 5.86
N TRP A 151 -1.34 15.49 4.78
CA TRP A 151 -1.71 14.23 4.14
C TRP A 151 -0.48 13.58 3.50
N LEU A 152 -0.25 12.31 3.83
CA LEU A 152 0.77 11.48 3.22
C LEU A 152 0.12 10.56 2.20
N GLU A 153 0.47 10.72 0.93
CA GLU A 153 0.02 9.83 -0.15
C GLU A 153 0.76 8.49 -0.04
N LYS A 154 0.01 7.38 0.00
CA LYS A 154 0.54 6.01 0.19
C LYS A 154 0.40 5.14 -1.04
N LEU A 155 -0.68 5.31 -1.78
CA LEU A 155 -0.88 4.67 -3.08
C LEU A 155 -0.99 5.78 -4.11
N HIS A 156 -0.10 5.78 -5.10
CA HIS A 156 -0.23 6.57 -6.33
C HIS A 156 0.75 6.07 -7.39
N ALA A 157 0.48 6.37 -8.66
CA ALA A 157 1.30 5.92 -9.80
C ALA A 157 2.76 6.43 -9.77
N GLY A 158 3.05 7.49 -9.01
CA GLY A 158 4.38 8.12 -8.91
C GLY A 158 5.24 7.67 -7.72
N ASN A 159 4.77 6.70 -6.93
CA ASN A 159 5.52 6.19 -5.77
C ASN A 159 6.65 5.23 -6.17
N LEU A 160 6.71 4.80 -7.44
CA LEU A 160 7.80 3.97 -7.94
C LEU A 160 8.90 4.85 -8.54
N GLY A 161 10.15 4.47 -8.29
CA GLY A 161 11.32 5.06 -8.93
C GLY A 161 11.33 4.76 -10.43
N SER A 162 11.61 5.80 -11.22
CA SER A 162 11.81 5.72 -12.66
C SER A 162 13.14 5.07 -13.02
N ALA A 163 13.27 4.63 -14.28
CA ALA A 163 14.55 4.11 -14.81
C ALA A 163 15.67 5.16 -14.71
N THR A 164 15.35 6.43 -14.96
CA THR A 164 16.30 7.54 -14.84
C THR A 164 16.77 7.74 -13.41
N GLU A 165 15.84 7.84 -12.44
CA GLU A 165 16.19 7.98 -11.01
C GLU A 165 17.03 6.80 -10.49
N MET A 166 16.76 5.60 -10.99
CA MET A 166 17.55 4.40 -10.68
C MET A 166 18.95 4.42 -11.31
N ALA A 167 19.07 4.81 -12.57
CA ALA A 167 20.37 4.89 -13.26
C ALA A 167 21.27 5.97 -12.66
N THR A 168 20.71 7.10 -12.20
CA THR A 168 21.45 8.21 -11.58
C THR A 168 21.60 8.09 -10.08
N GLY A 169 20.87 7.17 -9.43
CA GLY A 169 20.88 7.00 -7.97
C GLY A 169 20.33 8.21 -7.19
N THR A 170 19.47 9.02 -7.80
CA THR A 170 19.03 10.31 -7.22
C THR A 170 17.83 10.19 -6.29
N SER A 171 17.06 9.11 -6.36
CA SER A 171 15.93 8.85 -5.45
C SER A 171 16.35 7.93 -4.31
N THR A 172 16.26 8.43 -3.07
CA THR A 172 16.60 7.67 -1.84
C THR A 172 15.39 7.10 -1.10
N SER A 173 14.18 7.44 -1.51
CA SER A 173 12.94 7.12 -0.76
C SER A 173 11.90 6.33 -1.54
N LYS A 174 12.02 6.23 -2.88
CA LYS A 174 11.08 5.47 -3.72
C LYS A 174 11.58 4.04 -3.95
N PRO A 175 10.73 3.00 -3.81
CA PRO A 175 11.04 1.66 -4.30
C PRO A 175 11.17 1.64 -5.83
N PRO A 176 12.01 0.78 -6.42
CA PRO A 176 12.18 0.74 -7.87
C PRO A 176 10.98 0.13 -8.59
N SER A 177 10.63 0.64 -9.77
CA SER A 177 9.68 -0.03 -10.66
C SER A 177 10.30 -1.25 -11.34
N ILE A 178 9.47 -2.21 -11.77
CA ILE A 178 9.92 -3.34 -12.60
C ILE A 178 10.63 -2.85 -13.86
N ALA A 179 10.06 -1.84 -14.53
CA ALA A 179 10.66 -1.23 -15.71
C ALA A 179 12.04 -0.63 -15.40
N ALA A 180 12.20 0.03 -14.24
CA ALA A 180 13.50 0.55 -13.83
C ALA A 180 14.52 -0.57 -13.57
N VAL A 181 14.13 -1.67 -12.91
CA VAL A 181 15.04 -2.81 -12.68
C VAL A 181 15.44 -3.45 -14.02
N MET A 182 14.46 -3.66 -14.90
CA MET A 182 14.70 -4.23 -16.22
C MET A 182 15.55 -3.31 -17.11
N SER A 183 15.55 -2.00 -16.89
CA SER A 183 16.43 -1.09 -17.63
C SER A 183 17.92 -1.31 -17.33
N LEU A 184 18.26 -1.79 -16.13
CA LEU A 184 19.64 -2.10 -15.73
C LEU A 184 20.08 -3.52 -16.13
N PHE A 185 19.13 -4.45 -16.23
CA PHE A 185 19.39 -5.89 -16.44
C PHE A 185 18.54 -6.48 -17.58
N ALA A 186 18.32 -5.72 -18.65
CA ALA A 186 17.48 -6.17 -19.75
C ALA A 186 18.02 -7.48 -20.34
N LYS A 187 17.10 -8.42 -20.67
CA LYS A 187 17.46 -9.64 -21.39
C LYS A 187 18.02 -9.26 -22.75
N ARG A 188 19.27 -9.64 -23.03
CA ARG A 188 19.94 -9.43 -24.32
C ARG A 188 20.20 -10.76 -25.03
N SER A 189 20.14 -10.73 -26.36
CA SER A 189 20.74 -11.76 -27.20
C SER A 189 22.14 -11.29 -27.54
N PHE A 190 23.11 -12.19 -27.46
CA PHE A 190 24.52 -11.89 -27.63
C PHE A 190 25.02 -12.42 -28.96
N ALA A 191 25.76 -11.59 -29.68
CA ALA A 191 26.49 -12.02 -30.88
C ALA A 191 27.80 -12.76 -30.52
N ALA A 192 28.44 -13.34 -31.53
CA ALA A 192 29.72 -14.04 -31.39
C ALA A 192 30.85 -13.11 -30.93
N ASP A 193 30.82 -11.85 -31.40
CA ASP A 193 31.64 -10.74 -30.93
C ASP A 193 30.71 -9.69 -30.33
N ASP A 194 30.74 -9.50 -29.02
CA ASP A 194 29.79 -8.63 -28.32
C ASP A 194 30.30 -8.22 -26.93
N PHE A 195 29.56 -7.34 -26.27
CA PHE A 195 29.88 -6.86 -24.93
C PHE A 195 28.65 -6.71 -24.05
N VAL A 196 28.90 -6.78 -22.74
CA VAL A 196 27.98 -6.36 -21.70
C VAL A 196 28.63 -5.24 -20.88
N ARG A 197 27.83 -4.25 -20.49
CA ARG A 197 28.23 -3.21 -19.53
C ARG A 197 27.41 -3.38 -18.25
N ILE A 198 28.08 -3.38 -17.11
CA ILE A 198 27.49 -3.66 -15.80
C ILE A 198 27.93 -2.60 -14.79
N PRO A 199 26.99 -1.79 -14.26
CA PRO A 199 25.64 -1.52 -14.79
C PRO A 199 25.69 -0.86 -16.17
N ASP A 200 24.63 -0.93 -16.98
CA ASP A 200 24.57 -0.35 -18.34
C ASP A 200 24.40 1.18 -18.33
N VAL A 201 25.36 1.86 -17.69
CA VAL A 201 25.47 3.32 -17.58
C VAL A 201 26.92 3.73 -17.87
N PRO A 202 27.18 4.98 -18.30
CA PRO A 202 28.55 5.46 -18.47
C PRO A 202 29.40 5.22 -17.21
N GLY A 203 30.60 4.67 -17.38
CA GLY A 203 31.49 4.31 -16.27
C GLY A 203 31.26 2.92 -15.67
N GLY A 204 30.22 2.19 -16.08
CA GLY A 204 30.05 0.78 -15.73
C GLY A 204 31.17 -0.11 -16.26
N LEU A 205 31.41 -1.25 -15.60
CA LEU A 205 32.38 -2.26 -16.04
C LEU A 205 31.94 -2.84 -17.39
N ILE A 206 32.82 -2.84 -18.37
CA ILE A 206 32.63 -3.50 -19.65
C ILE A 206 33.31 -4.86 -19.61
N VAL A 207 32.56 -5.90 -19.96
CA VAL A 207 33.07 -7.24 -20.25
C VAL A 207 32.69 -7.54 -21.68
N GLN A 208 33.68 -7.87 -22.51
CA GLN A 208 33.48 -8.12 -23.92
C GLN A 208 34.24 -9.34 -24.38
N TRP A 209 33.75 -9.97 -25.43
CA TRP A 209 34.32 -11.17 -26.01
C TRP A 209 34.34 -11.07 -27.51
N GLY A 210 35.20 -11.88 -28.09
CA GLY A 210 35.21 -12.05 -29.53
C GLY A 210 36.06 -13.22 -29.97
N ARG A 211 36.17 -13.37 -31.28
CA ARG A 211 36.81 -14.50 -31.92
C ARG A 211 37.87 -14.05 -32.90
N SER A 212 38.98 -14.78 -32.90
CA SER A 212 39.94 -14.80 -33.98
C SER A 212 39.80 -16.12 -34.74
N PRO A 213 39.72 -16.11 -36.09
CA PRO A 213 40.05 -17.30 -36.88
C PRO A 213 41.42 -17.88 -36.50
N ASN A 214 41.69 -19.06 -37.06
CA ASN A 214 42.90 -19.81 -36.81
C ASN A 214 44.18 -18.96 -37.00
N VAL A 215 44.97 -18.86 -35.94
CA VAL A 215 46.28 -18.22 -35.93
C VAL A 215 47.34 -19.26 -36.28
N ALA A 216 48.33 -18.94 -37.10
CA ALA A 216 49.40 -19.88 -37.44
C ALA A 216 50.20 -20.30 -36.18
N ALA A 217 50.99 -21.38 -36.29
CA ALA A 217 51.94 -21.73 -35.23
C ALA A 217 52.91 -20.57 -34.98
N ASP A 218 53.21 -20.32 -33.70
CA ASP A 218 54.14 -19.29 -33.23
C ASP A 218 53.86 -17.90 -33.81
N ALA A 219 52.58 -17.61 -34.02
CA ALA A 219 52.11 -16.37 -34.62
C ALA A 219 51.22 -15.58 -33.67
N THR A 220 51.23 -14.27 -33.91
CA THR A 220 50.39 -13.30 -33.22
C THR A 220 49.38 -12.72 -34.20
N ARG A 221 48.16 -12.48 -33.74
CA ARG A 221 47.10 -11.84 -34.52
C ARG A 221 46.42 -10.76 -33.70
N GLU A 222 46.23 -9.59 -34.32
CA GLU A 222 45.44 -8.52 -33.73
C GLU A 222 43.94 -8.85 -33.78
N VAL A 223 43.23 -8.47 -32.74
CA VAL A 223 41.77 -8.54 -32.62
C VAL A 223 41.22 -7.17 -32.23
N ILE A 224 40.11 -6.79 -32.85
CA ILE A 224 39.42 -5.54 -32.54
C ILE A 224 38.29 -5.84 -31.57
N PHE A 225 38.17 -4.99 -30.55
CA PHE A 225 37.13 -5.12 -29.55
C PHE A 225 35.76 -4.67 -30.09
N PRO A 226 34.65 -5.31 -29.66
CA PRO A 226 33.30 -4.89 -30.04
C PRO A 226 33.01 -3.43 -29.67
N VAL A 227 33.55 -2.96 -28.55
CA VAL A 227 33.51 -1.56 -28.14
C VAL A 227 34.85 -1.14 -27.55
N ALA A 228 35.24 0.12 -27.76
CA ALA A 228 36.42 0.67 -27.11
C ALA A 228 36.15 0.87 -25.61
N PHE A 229 37.11 0.50 -24.77
CA PHE A 229 37.10 0.83 -23.34
C PHE A 229 37.30 2.34 -23.17
N PRO A 230 36.38 3.06 -22.51
CA PRO A 230 36.50 4.51 -22.36
C PRO A 230 37.76 4.99 -21.63
N ASN A 231 38.25 4.23 -20.65
CA ASN A 231 39.34 4.62 -19.76
C ASN A 231 40.52 3.63 -19.77
N ALA A 232 40.25 2.33 -19.61
CA ALA A 232 41.30 1.33 -19.50
C ALA A 232 40.79 -0.09 -19.81
N CYS A 233 41.55 -0.83 -20.63
CA CYS A 233 41.48 -2.29 -20.64
C CYS A 233 42.25 -2.83 -19.44
N ARG A 234 41.57 -3.51 -18.51
CA ARG A 234 42.15 -4.03 -17.26
C ARG A 234 42.77 -5.41 -17.43
N GLY A 235 42.29 -6.19 -18.39
CA GLY A 235 42.82 -7.52 -18.67
C GLY A 235 42.18 -8.16 -19.89
N MET A 236 42.88 -9.15 -20.44
CA MET A 236 42.44 -9.96 -21.56
C MET A 236 42.87 -11.40 -21.34
N LEU A 237 41.98 -12.34 -21.66
CA LEU A 237 42.18 -13.77 -21.56
C LEU A 237 41.80 -14.39 -22.89
N ALA A 238 42.41 -15.51 -23.26
CA ALA A 238 42.03 -16.24 -24.46
C ALA A 238 42.08 -17.75 -24.24
N CYS A 239 41.25 -18.46 -25.00
CA CYS A 239 41.22 -19.91 -25.05
C CYS A 239 41.15 -20.39 -26.50
N LEU A 240 41.76 -21.55 -26.74
CA LEU A 240 41.66 -22.23 -28.02
C LEU A 240 40.35 -23.01 -28.09
N GLN A 241 39.53 -22.72 -29.10
CA GLN A 241 38.38 -23.54 -29.47
C GLN A 241 38.77 -24.46 -30.63
N SER A 242 39.23 -25.67 -30.30
CA SER A 242 39.61 -26.70 -31.28
C SER A 242 38.65 -27.88 -31.23
N ALA A 243 38.17 -28.32 -32.40
CA ALA A 243 37.43 -29.58 -32.54
C ALA A 243 38.37 -30.80 -32.69
N VAL A 244 39.68 -30.56 -32.86
CA VAL A 244 40.70 -31.59 -33.04
C VAL A 244 41.50 -31.72 -31.74
N ALA A 245 41.61 -32.93 -31.22
CA ALA A 245 42.53 -33.23 -30.13
C ALA A 245 43.97 -33.15 -30.67
N GLY A 246 44.73 -32.14 -30.24
CA GLY A 246 46.15 -32.05 -30.54
C GLY A 246 46.93 -33.08 -29.72
N THR A 247 48.00 -33.64 -30.29
CA THR A 247 48.90 -34.56 -29.58
C THR A 247 50.01 -33.83 -28.82
N ASN A 248 50.34 -32.61 -29.24
CA ASN A 248 51.34 -31.74 -28.62
C ASN A 248 50.70 -30.56 -27.87
N PRO A 249 51.36 -30.03 -26.83
CA PRO A 249 50.84 -28.90 -26.06
C PRO A 249 50.76 -27.63 -26.93
N VAL A 250 49.66 -26.90 -26.77
CA VAL A 250 49.42 -25.58 -27.36
C VAL A 250 49.07 -24.62 -26.25
N ALA A 251 49.72 -23.47 -26.23
CA ALA A 251 49.35 -22.38 -25.34
C ALA A 251 48.77 -21.23 -26.14
N VAL A 252 47.73 -20.61 -25.58
CA VAL A 252 47.11 -19.42 -26.14
C VAL A 252 47.15 -18.34 -25.08
N TYR A 253 47.62 -17.17 -25.50
CA TYR A 253 47.73 -16.00 -24.64
C TYR A 253 47.05 -14.82 -25.31
N ALA A 254 46.67 -13.84 -24.50
CA ALA A 254 46.15 -12.59 -25.01
C ALA A 254 46.64 -11.42 -24.18
N ALA A 255 46.82 -10.28 -24.83
CA ALA A 255 47.19 -9.04 -24.18
C ALA A 255 46.50 -7.88 -24.88
N PRO A 256 45.98 -6.89 -24.13
CA PRO A 256 45.49 -5.66 -24.74
C PRO A 256 46.65 -4.87 -25.37
N THR A 257 46.41 -4.29 -26.53
CA THR A 257 47.36 -3.43 -27.24
C THR A 257 46.90 -1.98 -27.23
N SER A 258 45.59 -1.74 -27.12
CA SER A 258 44.99 -0.42 -26.99
C SER A 258 43.62 -0.48 -26.28
N LEU A 259 42.91 0.64 -26.21
CA LEU A 259 41.54 0.69 -25.70
C LEU A 259 40.52 0.03 -26.63
N SER A 260 40.85 -0.15 -27.90
CA SER A 260 39.96 -0.71 -28.93
C SER A 260 40.44 -2.03 -29.54
N ALA A 261 41.60 -2.53 -29.11
CA ALA A 261 42.20 -3.72 -29.68
C ALA A 261 43.08 -4.48 -28.67
N GLY A 262 43.29 -5.75 -28.98
CA GLY A 262 44.25 -6.62 -28.32
C GLY A 262 44.95 -7.51 -29.33
N GLN A 263 45.81 -8.37 -28.83
CA GLN A 263 46.43 -9.41 -29.62
C GLN A 263 46.19 -10.76 -28.97
N VAL A 264 46.01 -11.76 -29.81
CA VAL A 264 46.01 -13.17 -29.42
C VAL A 264 47.23 -13.85 -30.01
N VAL A 265 47.86 -14.70 -29.22
CA VAL A 265 49.09 -15.42 -29.59
C VAL A 265 48.80 -16.90 -29.50
N ARG A 266 49.31 -17.65 -30.48
CA ARG A 266 49.41 -19.10 -30.41
C ARG A 266 50.88 -19.48 -30.32
N ASP A 267 51.22 -20.18 -29.25
CA ASP A 267 52.55 -20.73 -29.00
C ASP A 267 52.47 -22.26 -29.06
N VAL A 268 53.31 -22.87 -29.89
CA VAL A 268 53.28 -24.30 -30.19
C VAL A 268 54.69 -24.90 -30.09
N ALA A 269 54.83 -26.02 -29.38
CA ALA A 269 56.11 -26.72 -29.33
C ALA A 269 56.51 -27.36 -30.68
N THR A 270 55.66 -28.25 -31.22
CA THR A 270 55.91 -28.97 -32.49
C THR A 270 54.61 -29.44 -33.15
N SER A 271 54.65 -29.66 -34.47
CA SER A 271 53.55 -30.27 -35.24
C SER A 271 53.48 -31.79 -34.99
N PRO A 272 52.28 -32.42 -34.93
CA PRO A 272 50.95 -31.85 -35.09
C PRO A 272 50.37 -31.26 -33.80
N TYR A 273 49.56 -30.21 -33.93
CA TYR A 273 48.99 -29.46 -32.81
C TYR A 273 47.50 -29.14 -33.05
N ALA A 274 46.78 -28.81 -31.98
CA ALA A 274 45.37 -28.43 -32.06
C ALA A 274 45.21 -27.08 -32.79
N ALA A 275 44.48 -27.07 -33.90
CA ALA A 275 44.17 -25.86 -34.67
C ALA A 275 42.67 -25.54 -34.58
N GLY A 276 42.34 -24.25 -34.55
CA GLY A 276 40.98 -23.79 -34.31
C GLY A 276 40.89 -22.29 -34.10
N GLU A 277 39.69 -21.80 -33.85
CA GLU A 277 39.45 -20.40 -33.49
C GLU A 277 40.02 -20.12 -32.10
N ILE A 278 40.42 -18.87 -31.85
CA ILE A 278 40.78 -18.40 -30.53
C ILE A 278 39.66 -17.47 -30.07
N VAL A 279 39.02 -17.81 -28.95
CA VAL A 279 38.03 -16.94 -28.30
C VAL A 279 38.76 -16.13 -27.24
N TYR A 280 38.47 -14.84 -27.17
CA TYR A 280 39.02 -13.98 -26.14
C TYR A 280 37.91 -13.34 -25.30
N LEU A 281 38.25 -12.99 -24.07
CA LEU A 281 37.46 -12.18 -23.17
C LEU A 281 38.34 -11.03 -22.67
N ALA A 282 37.86 -9.80 -22.79
CA ALA A 282 38.50 -8.61 -22.26
C ALA A 282 37.56 -7.91 -21.29
N PHE A 283 38.12 -7.26 -20.27
CA PHE A 283 37.35 -6.46 -19.32
C PHE A 283 38.05 -5.16 -18.96
N GLY A 284 37.25 -4.14 -18.65
CA GLY A 284 37.73 -2.77 -18.48
C GLY A 284 36.62 -1.77 -18.26
N ASN A 285 36.94 -0.48 -18.28
CA ASN A 285 35.97 0.60 -18.10
C ASN A 285 36.39 1.85 -18.86
#